data_AF-A0A529HNL5-F1
#
_entry.id   AF-A0A529HNL5-F1
#
_cell.length_a   1.000
_cell.length_b   1.000
_cell.length_c   1.000
_cell.angle_alpha   90.00
_cell.angle_beta   90.00
_cell.angle_gamma   90.00
#
_symmetry.space_group_name_H-M   'P 1'
#
loop_
_entity.id
_entity.type
_entity.pdbx_description
1 polymer ?
#
loop_
_entity_poly.entity_id
_entity_poly.type
_entity_poly.pdbx_seq_one_letter_code
_entity_poly.pdbx_strand_id
1 'polypeptide(L)'
;LRPFNQKIWQNWPSSAKRRFVEHTKAWWDIHRHRMAPEVYARVTEAVRSGRIRIVAGRVVEIEPDFTVRIQQRGTQALETLKAARIYDCMGIARDISKTSNGVVRSLVERGLARPDPLHL
;
A
#
# COMPACT_ATOMS: atom_id res chain seq x y z
N LEU A 1 2.88 -12.28 -20.38
CA LEU A 1 2.97 -10.86 -19.92
C LEU A 1 4.14 -10.58 -18.99
N ARG A 2 4.39 -11.40 -17.95
CA ARG A 2 5.45 -11.14 -16.94
C ARG A 2 6.83 -10.72 -17.50
N PRO A 3 7.40 -11.37 -18.54
CA PRO A 3 8.69 -10.95 -19.12
C PRO A 3 8.63 -9.58 -19.83
N PHE A 4 7.45 -9.12 -20.23
CA PHE A 4 7.27 -7.88 -20.99
C PHE A 4 6.90 -6.68 -20.13
N ASN A 5 6.62 -6.85 -18.84
CA ASN A 5 6.12 -5.79 -17.97
C ASN A 5 7.05 -4.57 -17.93
N GLN A 6 8.37 -4.80 -17.83
CA GLN A 6 9.36 -3.71 -17.81
C GLN A 6 9.38 -2.95 -19.14
N LYS A 7 9.34 -3.68 -20.26
CA LYS A 7 9.29 -3.08 -21.59
C LYS A 7 8.02 -2.25 -21.79
N ILE A 8 6.86 -2.79 -21.39
CA ILE A 8 5.57 -2.06 -21.47
C ILE A 8 5.63 -0.79 -20.62
N TRP A 9 6.09 -0.89 -19.37
CA TRP A 9 6.21 0.27 -18.49
C TRP A 9 7.13 1.33 -19.08
N GLN A 10 8.35 0.96 -19.50
CA GLN A 10 9.32 1.92 -20.05
C GLN A 10 8.79 2.66 -21.28
N ASN A 11 8.05 1.96 -22.16
CA ASN A 11 7.51 2.52 -23.40
C ASN A 11 6.20 3.31 -23.23
N TRP A 12 5.56 3.27 -22.05
CA TRP A 12 4.37 4.08 -21.81
C TRP A 12 4.69 5.56 -21.63
N PRO A 13 3.86 6.46 -22.22
CA PRO A 13 3.95 7.88 -21.91
C PRO A 13 3.62 8.12 -20.43
N SER A 14 4.15 9.20 -19.85
CA SER A 14 3.95 9.53 -18.43
C SER A 14 2.48 9.61 -18.03
N SER A 15 1.59 10.03 -18.92
CA SER A 15 0.14 10.06 -18.69
C SER A 15 -0.47 8.66 -18.53
N ALA A 16 -0.01 7.68 -19.31
CA ALA A 16 -0.47 6.29 -19.19
C ALA A 16 0.08 5.63 -17.92
N LYS A 17 1.35 5.87 -17.59
CA LYS A 17 1.96 5.42 -16.33
C LYS A 17 1.19 5.97 -15.12
N ARG A 18 0.87 7.27 -15.12
CA ARG A 18 0.07 7.91 -14.08
C ARG A 18 -1.31 7.28 -13.93
N ARG A 19 -2.08 7.16 -15.03
CA ARG A 19 -3.40 6.50 -15.00
C ARG A 19 -3.33 5.07 -14.46
N PHE A 20 -2.30 4.31 -14.84
CA PHE A 20 -2.09 2.96 -14.32
C PHE A 20 -1.93 2.97 -12.80
N VAL A 21 -1.08 3.86 -12.27
CA VAL A 21 -0.83 3.98 -10.83
C VAL A 21 -2.11 4.37 -10.08
N GLU A 22 -2.83 5.37 -10.59
CA GLU A 22 -4.01 5.95 -9.94
C GLU A 22 -5.23 5.02 -9.97
N HIS A 23 -5.42 4.28 -11.06
CA HIS A 23 -6.68 3.56 -11.30
C HIS A 23 -6.54 2.05 -11.40
N THR A 24 -5.40 1.52 -11.85
CA THR A 24 -5.26 0.09 -12.22
C THR A 24 -4.33 -0.68 -11.28
N LYS A 25 -3.41 0.01 -10.58
CA LYS A 25 -2.38 -0.62 -9.77
C LYS A 25 -2.95 -1.58 -8.73
N ALA A 26 -4.04 -1.21 -8.05
CA ALA A 26 -4.66 -2.06 -7.04
C ALA A 26 -5.09 -3.42 -7.62
N TRP A 27 -5.74 -3.41 -8.79
CA TRP A 27 -6.13 -4.61 -9.51
C TRP A 27 -4.92 -5.41 -9.98
N TRP A 28 -3.92 -4.73 -10.53
CA TRP A 28 -2.67 -5.35 -10.95
C TRP A 28 -1.98 -6.10 -9.80
N ASP A 29 -1.87 -5.46 -8.64
CA ASP A 29 -1.22 -6.03 -7.45
C ASP A 29 -1.95 -7.30 -6.99
N ILE A 30 -3.30 -7.30 -6.96
CA ILE A 30 -4.12 -8.47 -6.60
C ILE A 30 -3.83 -9.64 -7.54
N HIS A 31 -3.79 -9.41 -8.85
CA HIS A 31 -3.61 -10.49 -9.82
C HIS A 31 -2.19 -11.04 -9.84
N ARG A 32 -1.19 -10.19 -9.54
CA ARG A 32 0.23 -10.53 -9.58
C ARG A 32 0.72 -11.15 -8.26
N HIS A 33 0.11 -10.82 -7.12
CA HIS A 33 0.46 -11.33 -5.80
C HIS A 33 -0.66 -12.24 -5.29
N ARG A 34 -0.54 -13.52 -5.62
CA ARG A 34 -1.52 -14.53 -5.21
C ARG A 34 -1.08 -15.18 -3.91
N MET A 35 -2.04 -15.35 -3.00
CA MET A 35 -1.86 -16.10 -1.77
C MET A 35 -1.82 -17.60 -2.10
N ALA A 36 -0.95 -18.36 -1.41
CA ALA A 36 -0.95 -19.82 -1.53
C ALA A 36 -2.33 -20.39 -1.10
N PRO A 37 -2.86 -21.43 -1.78
CA PRO A 37 -4.19 -21.95 -1.49
C PRO A 37 -4.42 -22.33 -0.02
N GLU A 38 -3.42 -22.91 0.63
CA GLU A 38 -3.47 -23.29 2.05
C GLU A 38 -3.61 -22.08 2.98
N VAL A 39 -2.90 -20.97 2.68
CA VAL A 39 -2.97 -19.74 3.46
C VAL A 39 -4.32 -19.07 3.24
N TYR A 40 -4.81 -19.08 2.00
CA TYR A 40 -6.14 -18.55 1.67
C TYR A 40 -7.25 -19.27 2.43
N ALA A 41 -7.21 -20.60 2.50
CA ALA A 41 -8.18 -21.39 3.26
C ALA A 41 -8.17 -21.01 4.75
N ARG A 42 -6.98 -20.90 5.35
CA ARG A 42 -6.83 -20.52 6.77
C ARG A 42 -7.35 -19.11 7.07
N VAL A 43 -7.03 -18.13 6.21
CA VAL A 43 -7.50 -16.75 6.38
C VAL A 43 -9.02 -16.68 6.21
N THR A 44 -9.57 -17.35 5.20
CA THR A 44 -11.02 -17.39 4.96
C THR A 44 -11.76 -17.97 6.16
N GLU A 45 -11.26 -19.06 6.74
CA GLU A 45 -11.86 -19.65 7.94
C GLU A 45 -11.75 -18.72 9.15
N ALA A 46 -10.63 -18.02 9.32
CA ALA A 46 -10.46 -17.05 10.40
C ALA A 46 -11.43 -15.86 10.25
N VAL A 47 -11.73 -15.43 9.02
CA VAL A 47 -12.77 -14.42 8.76
C VAL A 47 -14.16 -14.98 9.08
N ARG A 48 -14.49 -16.18 8.57
CA ARG A 48 -15.80 -16.83 8.78
C ARG A 48 -16.10 -17.09 10.25
N SER A 49 -15.09 -17.49 11.02
CA SER A 49 -15.19 -17.71 12.48
C SER A 49 -15.12 -16.43 13.32
N GLY A 50 -14.98 -15.24 12.70
CA GLY A 50 -14.93 -13.96 13.40
C GLY A 50 -13.59 -13.64 14.08
N ARG A 51 -12.56 -14.49 13.91
CA ARG A 51 -11.21 -14.23 14.44
C ARG A 51 -10.48 -13.12 13.68
N ILE A 52 -10.84 -12.90 12.41
CA ILE A 52 -10.39 -11.77 11.61
C ILE A 52 -11.60 -10.96 11.18
N ARG A 53 -11.58 -9.66 11.48
CA ARG A 53 -12.55 -8.70 10.97
C ARG A 53 -11.91 -7.85 9.90
N ILE A 54 -12.46 -7.90 8.69
CA ILE A 54 -12.01 -7.05 7.59
C ILE A 54 -12.70 -5.69 7.70
N VAL A 55 -11.90 -4.63 7.81
CA VAL A 55 -12.39 -3.24 7.81
C VAL A 55 -11.96 -2.57 6.53
N ALA A 56 -12.92 -2.34 5.63
CA ALA A 56 -12.65 -1.59 4.41
C ALA A 56 -12.69 -0.09 4.71
N GLY A 57 -11.52 0.55 4.78
CA GLY A 57 -11.42 1.96 5.10
C GLY A 57 -10.02 2.53 4.94
N ARG A 58 -9.84 3.75 5.43
CA ARG A 58 -8.55 4.45 5.49
C ARG A 58 -8.24 4.75 6.95
N VAL A 59 -7.02 4.43 7.38
CA VAL A 59 -6.49 4.91 8.68
C VAL A 59 -6.28 6.42 8.58
N VAL A 60 -6.92 7.17 9.48
CA VAL A 60 -6.86 8.64 9.55
C VAL A 60 -5.83 9.07 10.60
N GLU A 61 -5.81 8.38 11.73
CA GLU A 61 -4.89 8.68 12.84
C GLU A 61 -4.60 7.40 13.63
N ILE A 62 -3.40 7.36 14.20
CA ILE A 62 -2.95 6.38 15.19
C ILE A 62 -2.40 7.16 16.38
N GLU A 63 -3.02 6.98 17.54
CA GLU A 63 -2.58 7.59 18.79
C GLU A 63 -1.43 6.79 19.44
N PRO A 64 -0.64 7.40 20.34
CA PRO A 64 0.46 6.71 21.03
C PRO A 64 0.04 5.47 21.85
N ASP A 65 -1.22 5.40 22.28
CA ASP A 65 -1.78 4.27 23.03
C ASP A 65 -2.35 3.16 22.12
N PHE A 66 -2.07 3.23 20.81
CA PHE A 66 -2.57 2.35 19.76
C PHE A 66 -4.08 2.39 19.52
N THR A 67 -4.71 3.50 19.88
CA THR A 67 -6.06 3.83 19.38
C THR A 67 -5.97 4.27 17.91
N VAL A 68 -6.72 3.59 17.04
CA VAL A 68 -6.72 3.81 15.59
C VAL A 68 -8.07 4.36 15.16
N ARG A 69 -8.07 5.49 14.46
CA ARG A 69 -9.27 6.05 13.82
C ARG A 69 -9.29 5.66 12.35
N ILE A 70 -10.35 4.97 11.93
CA ILE A 70 -10.53 4.48 10.56
C ILE A 70 -11.77 5.14 9.95
N GLN A 71 -11.60 5.80 8.80
CA GLN A 71 -12.73 6.23 7.99
C GLN A 71 -13.20 5.07 7.11
N GLN A 72 -14.48 4.71 7.24
CA GLN A 72 -15.05 3.62 6.45
C GLN A 72 -15.14 3.99 4.97
N ARG A 73 -14.93 2.99 4.10
CA ARG A 73 -14.93 3.21 2.65
C ARG A 73 -16.31 3.66 2.17
N GLY A 74 -16.33 4.74 1.38
CA GLY A 74 -17.56 5.27 0.77
C GLY A 74 -18.41 6.10 1.72
N THR A 75 -17.96 6.36 2.95
CA THR A 75 -18.67 7.18 3.92
C THR A 75 -17.71 8.15 4.62
N GLN A 76 -18.26 9.10 5.38
CA GLN A 76 -17.48 9.93 6.31
C GLN A 76 -17.47 9.35 7.73
N ALA A 77 -18.04 8.16 7.94
CA ALA A 77 -18.13 7.56 9.27
C ALA A 77 -16.74 7.16 9.76
N LEU A 78 -16.46 7.50 11.02
CA LEU A 78 -15.25 7.12 11.72
C LEU A 78 -15.54 5.98 12.68
N GLU A 79 -14.71 4.94 12.61
CA GLU A 79 -14.67 3.84 13.55
C GLU A 79 -13.37 3.95 14.37
N THR A 80 -13.48 3.83 15.69
CA THR A 80 -12.32 3.86 16.59
C THR A 80 -12.04 2.46 17.12
N LEU A 81 -10.79 2.02 17.01
CA LEU A 81 -10.35 0.70 17.44
C LEU A 81 -9.12 0.81 18.32
N LYS A 82 -9.20 0.19 19.51
CA LYS A 82 -8.02 0.04 20.37
C LYS A 82 -7.32 -1.27 20.04
N ALA A 83 -6.07 -1.20 19.63
CA ALA A 83 -5.26 -2.37 19.29
C ALA A 83 -4.20 -2.63 20.37
N ALA A 84 -3.86 -3.90 20.60
CA ALA A 84 -2.69 -4.22 21.40
C ALA A 84 -1.38 -4.05 20.60
N ARG A 85 -1.43 -4.31 19.28
CA ARG A 85 -0.30 -4.24 18.35
C ARG A 85 -0.77 -3.80 16.97
N ILE A 86 0.08 -3.08 16.25
CA ILE A 86 -0.15 -2.62 14.88
C ILE A 86 1.03 -3.08 14.03
N TYR A 87 0.72 -3.69 12.88
CA TYR A 87 1.71 -4.08 11.89
C TYR A 87 1.47 -3.26 10.62
N ASP A 88 2.46 -2.48 10.19
CA ASP A 88 2.39 -1.74 8.93
C ASP A 88 2.62 -2.69 7.75
N CYS A 89 1.55 -2.94 7.00
CA CYS A 89 1.55 -3.77 5.80
C CYS A 89 1.31 -2.94 4.52
N MET A 90 1.52 -1.62 4.55
CA MET A 90 1.28 -0.72 3.40
C MET A 90 2.39 -0.78 2.34
N GLY A 91 3.48 -1.51 2.60
CA GLY A 91 4.60 -1.69 1.69
C GLY A 91 5.69 -0.62 1.82
N ILE A 92 6.61 -0.58 0.86
CA ILE A 92 7.71 0.40 0.85
C ILE A 92 7.16 1.78 0.49
N ALA A 93 7.65 2.83 1.18
CA ALA A 93 7.32 4.22 0.90
C ALA A 93 7.54 4.53 -0.59
N ARG A 94 6.47 4.99 -1.24
CA ARG A 94 6.50 5.32 -2.67
C ARG A 94 7.33 6.57 -2.94
N ASP A 95 7.13 7.60 -2.13
CA ASP A 95 7.89 8.82 -2.28
C ASP A 95 9.21 8.72 -1.51
N ILE A 96 10.32 8.49 -2.23
CA ILE A 96 11.65 8.42 -1.64
C ILE A 96 12.07 9.73 -0.95
N SER A 97 11.42 10.86 -1.25
CA SER A 97 11.65 12.11 -0.51
C SER A 97 11.13 12.05 0.94
N LYS A 98 10.18 11.14 1.22
CA LYS A 98 9.56 10.95 2.54
C LYS A 98 10.10 9.74 3.29
N THR A 99 11.19 9.15 2.80
CA THR A 99 11.76 7.94 3.39
C THR A 99 12.41 8.22 4.75
N SER A 100 12.31 7.26 5.66
CA SER A 100 13.08 7.21 6.91
C SER A 100 14.51 6.67 6.70
N ASN A 101 14.84 6.15 5.52
CA ASN A 101 16.16 5.65 5.19
C ASN A 101 17.18 6.79 5.02
N GLY A 102 18.13 6.90 5.96
CA GLY A 102 19.11 7.98 5.98
C GLY A 102 20.03 8.05 4.75
N VAL A 103 20.39 6.91 4.15
CA VAL A 103 21.24 6.87 2.95
C VAL A 103 20.51 7.48 1.75
N VAL A 104 19.26 7.05 1.53
CA VAL A 104 18.45 7.56 0.41
C VAL A 104 18.18 9.06 0.58
N ARG A 105 17.87 9.50 1.80
CA ARG A 105 17.66 10.92 2.10
C ARG A 105 18.90 11.75 1.78
N SER A 106 20.07 11.33 2.24
CA SER A 106 21.34 12.03 1.99
C SER A 106 21.65 12.16 0.50
N LEU A 107 21.36 11.11 -0.30
CA LEU A 107 21.54 11.18 -1.75
C LEU A 107 20.63 12.22 -2.41
N VAL A 108 19.37 12.31 -1.99
CA VAL A 108 18.42 13.31 -2.52
C VAL A 108 18.79 14.73 -2.07
N GLU A 109 19.09 14.93 -0.79
CA GLU A 109 19.49 16.24 -0.24
C GLU A 109 20.77 16.78 -0.89
N ARG A 110 21.70 15.89 -1.25
CA ARG A 110 22.95 16.25 -1.94
C ARG A 110 22.79 16.39 -3.46
N GLY A 111 21.58 16.20 -4.01
CA GLY A 111 21.32 16.24 -5.45
C GLY A 111 21.93 15.08 -6.25
N LEU A 112 22.40 14.03 -5.57
CA LEU A 112 22.96 12.81 -6.19
C LEU A 112 21.88 11.83 -6.65
N ALA A 113 20.65 12.01 -6.16
CA ALA A 113 19.46 11.29 -6.60
C ALA A 113 18.26 12.23 -6.65
N ARG A 114 17.21 11.83 -7.38
CA ARG A 114 15.92 12.53 -7.40
C ARG A 114 14.78 11.53 -7.47
N PRO A 115 13.59 11.86 -6.92
CA PRO A 115 12.38 11.08 -7.16
C PRO A 115 12.10 10.96 -8.66
N ASP A 116 11.44 9.87 -9.06
CA ASP A 116 10.94 9.76 -10.42
C ASP A 116 9.76 10.74 -10.64
N PRO A 117 9.40 11.06 -11.90
CA PRO A 117 8.34 12.03 -12.19
C PRO A 117 6.95 11.69 -11.62
N LEU A 118 6.73 10.45 -11.18
CA LEU A 118 5.47 10.00 -10.58
C LEU A 118 5.55 9.83 -9.04
N HIS A 119 6.72 10.07 -8.43
CA HIS A 119 6.96 9.91 -6.99
C HIS A 119 6.50 8.54 -6.45
N LEU A 120 6.90 7.47 -7.17
CA LEU A 120 6.49 6.08 -6.98
C LEU A 120 7.41 5.22 -6.13
#